data_AF-A0AAW1PYX6-F1
#
_entry.id   AF-A0AAW1PYX6-F1
#
_cell.length_a   1.000
_cell.length_b   1.000
_cell.length_c   1.000
_cell.angle_alpha   90.00
_cell.angle_beta   90.00
_cell.angle_gamma   90.00
#
_symmetry.space_group_name_H-M   'P 1'
#
loop_
_entity.id
_entity.type
_entity.pdbx_description
1 polymer ?
#
loop_
_entity_poly.entity_id
_entity_poly.type
_entity_poly.pdbx_seq_one_letter_code
_entity_poly.pdbx_strand_id
1 'polypeptide(L)'
;MLTLQLPSCQSFSHQHIAPAAAFRITSPSRLCSLKPERRASPAVQRRYRHCVNAAQNGFSTDEPHAQLATAKLPKTTDTQRFRNELYQWANSLTTTSGKQMPFSLPLRITQNKTGFEIAFLRTKNGVFVSEGYLVASVEEEEGVGPVLFMRFHEGDIKPKQENPQERLKTSIARIVDLPILMNQFPPIIRQISQRCS
;
A
#
# COMPACT_ATOMS: atom_id res chain seq x y z
N MET A 1 -8.86 23.04 -7.31
CA MET A 1 -9.41 22.21 -8.41
C MET A 1 -8.42 21.06 -8.64
N LEU A 2 -8.76 19.83 -8.22
CA LEU A 2 -7.91 18.64 -8.37
C LEU A 2 -8.28 17.92 -9.67
N THR A 3 -7.43 17.98 -10.70
CA THR A 3 -7.58 17.22 -11.94
C THR A 3 -6.98 15.83 -11.78
N LEU A 4 -7.83 14.81 -11.71
CA LEU A 4 -7.43 13.41 -11.83
C LEU A 4 -7.93 12.91 -13.18
N GLN A 5 -7.00 12.58 -14.08
CA GLN A 5 -7.30 12.00 -15.38
C GLN A 5 -7.43 10.48 -15.21
N LEU A 6 -8.64 9.93 -15.39
CA LEU A 6 -8.93 8.49 -15.40
C LEU A 6 -9.60 8.11 -16.73
N PRO A 7 -9.28 6.97 -17.37
CA PRO A 7 -10.04 6.45 -18.49
C PRO A 7 -11.35 5.78 -18.03
N SER A 8 -12.43 6.08 -18.76
CA SER A 8 -13.81 5.67 -18.50
C SER A 8 -14.10 4.23 -18.96
N CYS A 9 -14.73 3.41 -18.11
CA CYS A 9 -15.50 2.22 -18.54
C CYS A 9 -16.60 1.81 -17.52
N GLN A 10 -17.84 2.18 -17.88
CA GLN A 10 -19.12 1.44 -17.87
C GLN A 10 -19.55 0.53 -16.69
N SER A 11 -20.49 1.07 -15.91
CA SER A 11 -21.81 0.55 -15.47
C SER A 11 -22.12 -0.96 -15.47
N PHE A 12 -22.56 -1.47 -14.32
CA PHE A 12 -23.56 -2.55 -14.20
C PHE A 12 -24.50 -2.28 -13.02
N SER A 13 -25.80 -2.55 -13.22
CA SER A 13 -26.92 -2.13 -12.37
C SER A 13 -27.57 -3.32 -11.64
N HIS A 14 -28.21 -2.99 -10.51
CA HIS A 14 -29.30 -3.67 -9.79
C HIS A 14 -29.03 -5.03 -9.09
N GLN A 15 -29.25 -5.08 -7.76
CA GLN A 15 -30.54 -5.54 -7.21
C GLN A 15 -30.73 -5.19 -5.72
N HIS A 16 -31.99 -4.89 -5.41
CA HIS A 16 -32.62 -4.54 -4.14
C HIS A 16 -32.78 -5.77 -3.23
N ILE A 17 -32.77 -5.59 -1.90
CA ILE A 17 -33.70 -6.18 -0.90
C ILE A 17 -33.45 -5.46 0.44
N ALA A 18 -34.54 -5.01 1.08
CA ALA A 18 -34.58 -4.35 2.39
C ALA A 18 -35.23 -5.28 3.45
N PRO A 19 -35.62 -4.81 4.65
CA PRO A 19 -34.85 -4.88 5.90
C PRO A 19 -35.57 -5.68 7.01
N ALA A 20 -34.89 -6.03 8.12
CA ALA A 20 -35.49 -6.09 9.46
C ALA A 20 -34.52 -6.55 10.58
N ALA A 21 -34.65 -5.86 11.72
CA ALA A 21 -34.62 -6.34 13.11
C ALA A 21 -33.29 -6.83 13.75
N ALA A 22 -32.74 -5.92 14.55
CA ALA A 22 -32.36 -6.08 15.96
C ALA A 22 -32.06 -7.49 16.51
N PHE A 23 -30.84 -7.70 17.01
CA PHE A 23 -30.66 -8.55 18.19
C PHE A 23 -29.51 -8.07 19.09
N ARG A 24 -29.74 -8.26 20.39
CA ARG A 24 -29.10 -7.64 21.54
C ARG A 24 -27.68 -8.14 21.81
N ILE A 25 -26.92 -7.23 22.44
CA ILE A 25 -25.67 -7.47 23.15
C ILE A 25 -25.95 -8.38 24.36
N THR A 26 -25.27 -9.52 24.44
CA THR A 26 -24.93 -10.17 25.70
C THR A 26 -23.54 -10.81 25.61
N SER A 27 -22.62 -10.23 26.38
CA SER A 27 -21.34 -10.84 26.74
C SER A 27 -21.60 -12.05 27.65
N PRO A 28 -20.78 -13.11 27.55
CA PRO A 28 -20.11 -13.51 28.78
C PRO A 28 -18.64 -13.81 28.56
N SER A 29 -17.84 -13.15 29.39
CA SER A 29 -16.46 -13.49 29.72
C SER A 29 -16.30 -14.99 30.00
N ARG A 30 -15.41 -15.64 29.24
CA ARG A 30 -14.65 -16.79 29.76
C ARG A 30 -13.18 -16.59 29.45
N LEU A 31 -12.43 -16.43 30.54
CA LEU A 31 -10.98 -16.55 30.62
C LEU A 31 -10.54 -17.84 29.92
N CYS A 32 -9.68 -17.71 28.91
CA CYS A 32 -8.69 -18.74 28.60
C CYS A 32 -7.34 -18.22 29.04
N SER A 33 -6.94 -18.66 30.23
CA SER A 33 -5.57 -18.56 30.71
C SER A 33 -4.70 -19.48 29.86
N LEU A 34 -3.85 -18.90 29.00
CA LEU A 34 -2.72 -19.61 28.40
C LEU A 34 -1.44 -18.96 28.94
N LYS A 35 -0.75 -19.75 29.76
CA LYS A 35 0.58 -19.44 30.33
C LYS A 35 1.58 -19.12 29.20
N PRO A 36 2.51 -18.17 29.43
CA PRO A 36 3.54 -17.84 28.46
C PRO A 36 4.76 -18.74 28.69
N GLU A 37 4.99 -19.75 27.86
CA GLU A 37 6.36 -20.27 27.72
C GLU A 37 6.53 -21.05 26.42
N ARG A 38 7.22 -20.44 25.45
CA ARG A 38 8.17 -21.12 24.56
C ARG A 38 9.00 -20.05 23.87
N ARG A 39 10.25 -19.94 24.30
CA ARG A 39 11.30 -19.11 23.67
C ARG A 39 11.35 -19.43 22.18
N ALA A 40 11.10 -18.43 21.35
CA ALA A 40 11.38 -18.52 19.92
C ALA A 40 12.89 -18.76 19.72
N SER A 41 13.22 -19.72 18.85
CA SER A 41 14.61 -20.06 18.52
C SER A 41 15.35 -18.84 17.94
N PRO A 42 16.63 -18.60 18.31
CA PRO A 42 17.40 -17.43 17.83
C PRO A 42 17.56 -17.37 16.31
N ALA A 43 17.37 -18.49 15.59
CA ALA A 43 17.37 -18.52 14.12
C ALA A 43 16.13 -17.84 13.50
N VAL A 44 14.97 -17.90 14.17
CA VAL A 44 13.72 -17.25 13.71
C VAL A 44 13.82 -15.74 13.89
N GLN A 45 14.43 -15.29 14.99
CA GLN A 45 14.69 -13.87 15.24
C GLN A 45 15.72 -13.26 14.25
N ARG A 46 16.72 -14.03 13.81
CA ARG A 46 17.68 -13.55 12.80
C ARG A 46 17.04 -13.37 11.41
N ARG A 47 16.12 -14.26 11.00
CA ARG A 47 15.44 -14.13 9.70
C ARG A 47 14.50 -12.93 9.64
N TYR A 48 13.82 -12.61 10.73
CA TYR A 48 12.96 -11.43 10.79
C TYR A 48 13.76 -10.12 10.63
N ARG A 49 14.96 -10.05 11.22
CA ARG A 49 15.84 -8.86 11.13
C ARG A 49 16.38 -8.59 9.73
N HIS A 50 16.59 -9.63 8.92
CA HIS A 50 17.10 -9.44 7.56
C HIS A 50 16.08 -8.78 6.64
N CYS A 51 14.78 -9.00 6.88
CA CYS A 51 13.70 -8.33 6.16
C CYS A 51 13.51 -6.87 6.60
N VAL A 52 13.86 -6.54 7.85
CA VAL A 52 13.70 -5.19 8.44
C VAL A 52 14.79 -4.23 7.94
N ASN A 53 16.01 -4.71 7.70
CA ASN A 53 17.12 -3.85 7.26
C ASN A 53 17.07 -3.46 5.77
N ALA A 54 16.36 -4.21 4.93
CA ALA A 54 16.19 -3.85 3.52
C ALA A 54 15.32 -2.58 3.32
N ALA A 55 14.54 -2.18 4.34
CA ALA A 55 13.59 -1.09 4.24
C ALA A 55 14.16 0.30 4.61
N GLN A 56 15.47 0.40 4.90
CA GLN A 56 16.09 1.67 5.32
C GLN A 56 16.83 2.42 4.19
N ASN A 57 17.00 1.79 3.03
CA ASN A 57 17.48 2.48 1.83
C ASN A 57 16.26 2.95 1.04
N GLY A 58 15.97 4.25 1.12
CA GLY A 58 14.94 4.85 0.27
C GLY A 58 15.21 4.52 -1.20
N PHE A 59 14.15 4.26 -1.97
CA PHE A 59 14.25 4.04 -3.41
C PHE A 59 14.89 5.27 -4.07
N SER A 60 16.03 5.09 -4.74
CA SER A 60 16.64 6.11 -5.57
C SER A 60 15.80 6.31 -6.83
N THR A 61 15.74 7.55 -7.31
CA THR A 61 15.06 7.91 -8.57
C THR A 61 15.70 7.27 -9.80
N ASP A 62 16.91 6.73 -9.66
CA ASP A 62 17.72 6.19 -10.76
C ASP A 62 17.44 4.70 -11.04
N GLU A 63 16.78 3.99 -10.12
CA GLU A 63 16.38 2.60 -10.37
C GLU A 63 15.22 2.54 -11.38
N PRO A 64 15.20 1.55 -12.29
CA PRO A 64 14.10 1.38 -13.24
C PRO A 64 12.75 1.26 -12.52
N HIS A 65 11.82 2.14 -12.87
CA HIS A 65 10.50 2.22 -12.24
C HIS A 65 9.42 2.65 -13.22
N ALA A 66 8.17 2.33 -12.89
CA ALA A 66 7.00 2.75 -13.67
C ALA A 66 6.24 3.81 -12.87
N GLN A 67 6.07 4.99 -13.45
CA GLN A 67 5.20 6.01 -12.86
C GLN A 67 3.74 5.61 -13.12
N LEU A 68 3.01 5.31 -12.05
CA LEU A 68 1.62 4.85 -12.12
C LEU A 68 0.63 6.02 -12.07
N ALA A 69 0.92 7.02 -11.23
CA ALA A 69 0.07 8.19 -11.09
C ALA A 69 0.84 9.38 -10.49
N THR A 70 0.30 10.56 -10.76
CA THR A 70 0.78 11.83 -10.24
C THR A 70 -0.41 12.66 -9.79
N ALA A 71 -0.31 13.33 -8.65
CA ALA A 71 -1.35 14.22 -8.14
C ALA A 71 -0.73 15.52 -7.63
N LYS A 72 -1.13 16.64 -8.23
CA LYS A 72 -0.76 17.97 -7.75
C LYS A 72 -1.51 18.28 -6.46
N LEU A 73 -0.77 18.66 -5.42
CA LEU A 73 -1.35 19.09 -4.16
C LEU A 73 -1.49 20.63 -4.14
N PRO A 74 -2.47 21.18 -3.41
CA PRO A 74 -2.53 22.61 -3.15
C PRO A 74 -1.23 23.14 -2.53
N LYS A 75 -0.80 24.35 -2.91
CA LYS A 75 0.42 24.98 -2.36
C LYS A 75 0.33 25.26 -0.84
N THR A 76 -0.89 25.29 -0.29
CA THR A 76 -1.13 25.48 1.14
C THR A 76 -1.11 24.18 1.94
N THR A 77 -1.01 23.02 1.28
CA THR A 77 -1.05 21.73 1.97
C THR A 77 0.16 21.55 2.89
N ASP A 78 -0.10 21.21 4.15
CA ASP A 78 0.93 20.72 5.06
C ASP A 78 1.39 19.34 4.58
N THR A 79 2.50 19.33 3.85
CA THR A 79 3.10 18.14 3.24
C THR A 79 3.44 17.08 4.29
N GLN A 80 3.88 17.46 5.48
CA GLN A 80 4.24 16.50 6.54
C GLN A 80 3.01 15.82 7.10
N ARG A 81 1.96 16.59 7.40
CA ARG A 81 0.67 16.05 7.85
C ARG A 81 0.04 15.17 6.78
N PHE A 82 0.06 15.60 5.51
CA PHE A 82 -0.46 14.82 4.39
C PHE A 82 0.22 13.45 4.26
N ARG A 83 1.57 13.42 4.29
CA ARG A 83 2.35 12.17 4.26
C ARG A 83 1.98 11.23 5.40
N ASN A 84 1.82 11.76 6.61
CA ASN A 84 1.46 10.97 7.79
C ASN A 84 0.04 10.40 7.71
N GLU A 85 -0.96 11.21 7.31
CA GLU A 85 -2.34 10.74 7.14
C GLU A 85 -2.43 9.69 6.02
N LEU A 86 -1.69 9.86 4.93
CA LEU A 86 -1.66 8.90 3.83
C LEU A 86 -0.99 7.58 4.23
N TYR A 87 0.10 7.63 4.99
CA TYR A 87 0.73 6.44 5.58
C TYR A 87 -0.21 5.74 6.58
N GLN A 88 -0.93 6.47 7.42
CA GLN A 88 -1.91 5.89 8.34
C GLN A 88 -3.03 5.17 7.60
N TRP A 89 -3.56 5.78 6.54
CA TRP A 89 -4.51 5.10 5.65
C TRP A 89 -3.90 3.82 5.04
N ALA A 90 -2.67 3.87 4.54
CA ALA A 90 -2.02 2.69 3.98
C ALA A 90 -1.87 1.56 5.01
N ASN A 91 -1.56 1.87 6.27
CA ASN A 91 -1.51 0.85 7.34
C ASN A 91 -2.88 0.22 7.63
N SER A 92 -3.97 0.97 7.47
CA SER A 92 -5.32 0.45 7.66
C SER A 92 -5.66 -0.67 6.66
N LEU A 93 -4.98 -0.71 5.50
CA LEU A 93 -5.10 -1.76 4.48
C LEU A 93 -4.61 -3.13 4.99
N THR A 94 -3.69 -3.16 5.96
CA THR A 94 -3.15 -4.42 6.54
C THR A 94 -3.75 -4.80 7.89
N THR A 95 -4.25 -3.83 8.65
CA THR A 95 -4.64 -4.02 10.05
C THR A 95 -6.14 -4.18 10.27
N THR A 96 -6.96 -4.01 9.23
CA THR A 96 -8.42 -4.17 9.32
C THR A 96 -8.83 -5.60 9.00
N SER A 97 -9.26 -6.33 10.02
CA SER A 97 -9.96 -7.62 9.91
C SER A 97 -11.12 -7.55 8.90
N GLY A 98 -10.88 -7.99 7.67
CA GLY A 98 -11.87 -8.61 6.80
C GLY A 98 -13.06 -7.79 6.31
N LYS A 99 -12.98 -6.46 6.17
CA LYS A 99 -14.16 -5.68 5.74
C LYS A 99 -14.09 -4.81 4.50
N GLN A 100 -13.02 -4.79 3.69
CA GLN A 100 -13.17 -4.11 2.38
C GLN A 100 -12.31 -4.53 1.20
N MET A 101 -11.15 -5.17 1.35
CA MET A 101 -10.41 -5.65 0.18
C MET A 101 -9.73 -7.00 0.44
N PRO A 102 -10.14 -8.08 -0.25
CA PRO A 102 -9.41 -9.33 -0.23
C PRO A 102 -8.17 -9.17 -1.10
N PHE A 103 -7.08 -8.66 -0.53
CA PHE A 103 -5.79 -8.69 -1.23
C PHE A 103 -5.31 -10.12 -1.39
N SER A 104 -4.91 -10.46 -2.60
CA SER A 104 -4.37 -11.78 -2.96
C SER A 104 -2.97 -11.97 -2.38
N LEU A 105 -2.18 -10.90 -2.28
CA LEU A 105 -0.84 -10.88 -1.72
C LEU A 105 -0.82 -10.18 -0.35
N PRO A 106 -0.16 -10.77 0.66
CA PRO A 106 0.15 -10.06 1.90
C PRO A 106 0.92 -8.77 1.60
N LEU A 107 0.56 -7.70 2.30
CA LEU A 107 1.19 -6.39 2.13
C LEU A 107 2.07 -6.06 3.34
N ARG A 108 3.18 -5.36 3.10
CA ARG A 108 3.97 -4.71 4.14
C ARG A 108 4.11 -3.23 3.81
N ILE A 109 3.65 -2.36 4.70
CA ILE A 109 3.80 -0.92 4.55
C ILE A 109 5.03 -0.47 5.35
N THR A 110 5.84 0.41 4.79
CA THR A 110 6.94 1.05 5.52
C THR A 110 6.97 2.54 5.22
N GLN A 111 7.16 3.36 6.24
CA GLN A 111 7.27 4.81 6.09
C GLN A 111 8.66 5.17 5.59
N ASN A 112 8.73 6.15 4.68
CA ASN A 112 10.00 6.71 4.22
C ASN A 112 10.01 8.23 4.44
N LYS A 113 11.14 8.91 4.15
CA LYS A 113 11.29 10.35 4.43
C LYS A 113 10.33 11.23 3.63
N THR A 114 9.92 10.79 2.44
CA THR A 114 9.13 11.57 1.49
C THR A 114 7.67 11.09 1.38
N GLY A 115 7.28 10.05 2.11
CA GLY A 115 6.00 9.34 2.01
C GLY A 115 6.09 7.92 2.56
N PHE A 116 5.73 6.90 1.78
CA PHE A 116 5.75 5.50 2.20
C PHE A 116 5.90 4.52 1.02
N GLU A 117 6.17 3.26 1.35
CA GLU A 117 6.21 2.14 0.42
C GLU A 117 5.22 1.04 0.84
N ILE A 118 4.68 0.33 -0.14
CA ILE A 118 3.91 -0.91 0.02
C ILE A 118 4.66 -2.01 -0.72
N ALA A 119 5.18 -2.98 0.00
CA ALA A 119 5.75 -4.19 -0.57
C ALA A 119 4.67 -5.26 -0.73
N PHE A 120 4.56 -5.83 -1.92
CA PHE A 120 3.69 -6.97 -2.21
C PHE A 120 4.47 -8.25 -1.96
N LEU A 121 4.07 -9.03 -0.96
CA LEU A 121 4.85 -10.18 -0.52
C LEU A 121 4.34 -11.49 -1.14
N ARG A 122 5.27 -12.37 -1.52
CA ARG A 122 5.00 -13.76 -1.89
C ARG A 122 5.85 -14.67 -1.04
N THR A 123 5.33 -15.85 -0.70
CA THR A 123 6.12 -16.90 -0.05
C THR A 123 6.94 -17.66 -1.10
N LYS A 124 8.26 -17.68 -0.97
CA LYS A 124 9.19 -18.49 -1.76
C LYS A 124 10.08 -19.27 -0.81
N ASN A 125 10.08 -20.60 -0.91
CA ASN A 125 10.87 -21.49 -0.04
C ASN A 125 10.63 -21.24 1.47
N GLY A 126 9.39 -20.94 1.86
CA GLY A 126 9.02 -20.66 3.25
C GLY A 126 9.48 -19.29 3.78
N VAL A 127 9.94 -18.39 2.90
CA VAL A 127 10.36 -17.03 3.26
C VAL A 127 9.52 -16.02 2.46
N PHE A 128 9.10 -14.93 3.11
CA PHE A 128 8.47 -13.81 2.44
C PHE A 128 9.51 -13.02 1.65
N VAL A 129 9.25 -12.86 0.36
CA VAL A 129 10.06 -12.08 -0.58
C VAL A 129 9.16 -11.08 -1.30
N SER A 130 9.71 -9.94 -1.70
CA SER A 130 8.93 -8.93 -2.41
C SER A 130 8.74 -9.32 -3.88
N GLU A 131 7.50 -9.30 -4.36
CA GLU A 131 7.16 -9.36 -5.79
C GLU A 131 7.33 -7.97 -6.45
N GLY A 132 7.16 -6.90 -5.67
CA GLY A 132 7.26 -5.53 -6.14
C GLY A 132 6.95 -4.51 -5.05
N TYR A 133 7.23 -3.26 -5.34
CA TYR A 133 7.02 -2.14 -4.43
C TYR A 133 6.21 -1.05 -5.09
N LEU A 134 5.17 -0.58 -4.41
CA LEU A 134 4.50 0.68 -4.73
C LEU A 134 5.05 1.76 -3.78
N VAL A 135 5.69 2.77 -4.33
CA VAL A 135 6.26 3.90 -3.59
C VAL A 135 5.40 5.13 -3.83
N ALA A 136 4.92 5.73 -2.75
CA ALA A 136 4.23 7.01 -2.76
C ALA A 136 5.16 8.06 -2.13
N SER A 137 5.55 9.08 -2.89
CA SER A 137 6.42 10.17 -2.44
C SER A 137 5.82 11.52 -2.78
N VAL A 138 5.91 12.48 -1.86
CA VAL A 138 5.60 13.88 -2.14
C VAL A 138 6.90 14.62 -2.36
N GLU A 139 7.04 15.22 -3.53
CA GLU A 139 8.22 15.96 -3.99
C GLU A 139 7.81 17.41 -4.31
N GLU A 140 8.72 18.36 -4.10
CA GLU A 140 8.49 19.75 -4.48
C GLU A 140 8.95 19.95 -5.94
N GLU A 141 8.06 20.44 -6.79
CA GLU A 141 8.35 20.71 -8.20
C GLU A 141 8.30 22.22 -8.46
N GLU A 142 9.37 22.75 -9.09
CA GLU A 142 9.52 24.17 -9.34
C GLU A 142 8.35 24.75 -10.16
N GLY A 143 7.80 25.88 -9.72
CA GLY A 143 6.63 26.50 -10.36
C GLY A 143 5.29 25.80 -10.08
N VAL A 144 5.30 24.51 -9.74
CA VAL A 144 4.08 23.69 -9.52
C VAL A 144 3.70 23.65 -8.04
N GLY A 145 4.66 23.43 -7.14
CA GLY A 145 4.48 23.19 -5.70
C GLY A 145 4.57 21.69 -5.35
N PRO A 146 3.97 21.25 -4.22
CA PRO A 146 4.05 19.85 -3.80
C PRO A 146 3.26 18.93 -4.75
N VAL A 147 3.90 17.84 -5.17
CA VAL A 147 3.34 16.84 -6.07
C VAL A 147 3.54 15.45 -5.49
N LEU A 148 2.45 14.68 -5.40
CA LEU A 148 2.48 13.27 -5.04
C LEU A 148 2.77 12.43 -6.28
N PHE A 149 3.83 11.65 -6.23
CA PHE A 149 4.16 10.61 -7.20
C PHE A 149 3.86 9.22 -6.63
N MET A 150 3.26 8.37 -7.46
CA MET A 150 3.08 6.96 -7.19
C MET A 150 3.86 6.17 -8.24
N ARG A 151 4.91 5.47 -7.81
CA ARG A 151 5.84 4.74 -8.68
C ARG A 151 5.89 3.27 -8.28
N PHE A 152 6.02 2.39 -9.26
CA PHE A 152 6.20 0.97 -9.05
C PHE A 152 7.64 0.56 -9.36
N HIS A 153 8.24 -0.20 -8.45
CA HIS A 153 9.59 -0.73 -8.56
C HIS A 153 9.56 -2.27 -8.52
N GLU A 154 10.50 -2.89 -9.24
CA GLU A 154 10.66 -4.35 -9.22
C GLU A 154 11.01 -4.86 -7.81
N GLY A 155 10.49 -6.04 -7.48
CA GLY A 155 10.79 -6.71 -6.21
C GLY A 155 12.07 -7.55 -6.25
N ASP A 156 12.24 -8.36 -5.20
CA ASP A 156 13.28 -9.37 -5.11
C ASP A 156 13.07 -10.49 -6.15
N ILE A 157 11.80 -10.80 -6.45
CA ILE A 157 11.43 -11.76 -7.48
C ILE A 157 11.34 -11.04 -8.82
N LYS A 158 12.41 -11.15 -9.61
CA LYS A 158 12.46 -10.60 -10.96
C LYS A 158 12.02 -11.64 -12.00
N PRO A 159 11.13 -11.29 -12.95
CA PRO A 159 10.86 -12.12 -14.12
C PRO A 159 12.14 -12.41 -14.92
N LYS A 160 12.18 -13.57 -15.60
CA LYS A 160 13.30 -13.98 -16.48
C LYS A 160 13.19 -13.24 -17.83
N GLN A 161 13.37 -11.93 -17.80
CA GLN A 161 13.32 -11.03 -18.94
C GLN A 161 14.55 -10.12 -18.89
N GLU A 162 15.28 -10.04 -20.00
CA GLU A 162 16.52 -9.25 -20.08
C GLU A 162 16.20 -7.76 -20.19
N ASN A 163 15.23 -7.38 -21.03
CA ASN A 163 14.81 -5.99 -21.18
C ASN A 163 14.16 -5.48 -19.88
N PRO A 164 14.72 -4.42 -19.25
CA PRO A 164 14.18 -3.87 -18.00
C PRO A 164 12.72 -3.40 -18.11
N GLN A 165 12.31 -2.83 -19.25
CA GLN A 165 10.96 -2.28 -19.44
C GLN A 165 9.91 -3.39 -19.54
N GLU A 166 10.23 -4.47 -20.27
CA GLU A 166 9.35 -5.65 -20.38
C GLU A 166 9.27 -6.42 -19.07
N ARG A 167 10.39 -6.50 -18.34
CA ARG A 167 10.45 -7.12 -17.02
C ARG A 167 9.60 -6.37 -16.01
N LEU A 168 9.66 -5.04 -16.02
CA LEU A 168 8.82 -4.18 -15.18
C LEU A 168 7.33 -4.34 -15.50
N LYS A 169 6.97 -4.32 -16.79
CA LYS A 169 5.59 -4.58 -17.25
C LYS A 169 5.08 -5.95 -16.79
N THR A 170 5.93 -6.97 -16.86
CA THR A 170 5.60 -8.32 -16.40
C THR A 170 5.43 -8.36 -14.88
N SER A 171 6.29 -7.68 -14.12
CA SER A 171 6.20 -7.59 -12.66
C SER A 171 4.90 -6.92 -12.22
N ILE A 172 4.51 -5.81 -12.87
CA ILE A 172 3.24 -5.12 -12.64
C ILE A 172 2.06 -6.07 -12.88
N ALA A 173 2.06 -6.82 -13.99
CA ALA A 173 0.97 -7.74 -14.35
C ALA A 173 0.81 -8.91 -13.37
N ARG A 174 1.86 -9.30 -12.64
CA ARG A 174 1.80 -10.38 -11.63
C ARG A 174 1.12 -9.96 -10.33
N ILE A 175 1.01 -8.66 -10.09
CA ILE A 175 0.42 -8.10 -8.87
C ILE A 175 -1.04 -7.76 -9.17
N VAL A 176 -1.90 -8.76 -9.00
CA VAL A 176 -3.35 -8.67 -9.25
C VAL A 176 -4.02 -7.58 -8.41
N ASP A 177 -3.45 -7.27 -7.24
CA ASP A 177 -3.97 -6.30 -6.29
C ASP A 177 -3.63 -4.84 -6.62
N LEU A 178 -2.65 -4.61 -7.50
CA LEU A 178 -2.17 -3.25 -7.79
C LEU A 178 -3.28 -2.37 -8.42
N PRO A 179 -4.05 -2.82 -9.43
CA PRO A 179 -5.18 -2.03 -9.95
C PRO A 179 -6.23 -1.74 -8.88
N ILE A 180 -6.49 -2.69 -7.97
CA ILE A 180 -7.45 -2.53 -6.89
C ILE A 180 -7.00 -1.40 -5.95
N LEU A 181 -5.72 -1.39 -5.57
CA LEU A 181 -5.13 -0.32 -4.77
C LEU A 181 -5.19 1.03 -5.50
N MET A 182 -4.79 1.08 -6.78
CA MET A 182 -4.81 2.30 -7.58
C MET A 182 -6.19 2.94 -7.69
N ASN A 183 -7.27 2.14 -7.66
CA ASN A 183 -8.64 2.65 -7.65
C ASN A 183 -9.04 3.33 -6.32
N GLN A 184 -8.39 2.97 -5.21
CA GLN A 184 -8.69 3.55 -3.89
C GLN A 184 -7.94 4.84 -3.60
N PHE A 185 -6.80 5.08 -4.27
CA PHE A 185 -6.00 6.28 -4.06
C PHE A 185 -6.73 7.59 -4.37
N PRO A 186 -7.41 7.76 -5.53
CA PRO A 186 -8.07 9.01 -5.88
C PRO A 186 -9.03 9.59 -4.81
N PRO A 187 -10.02 8.85 -4.29
CA PRO A 187 -10.92 9.39 -3.27
C PRO A 187 -10.20 9.74 -1.97
N ILE A 188 -9.23 8.91 -1.55
CA ILE A 188 -8.50 9.09 -0.30
C ILE A 188 -7.55 10.29 -0.37
N ILE A 189 -6.81 10.45 -1.47
CA ILE A 189 -5.93 11.60 -1.69
C ILE A 189 -6.74 12.90 -1.62
N ARG A 190 -7.91 12.95 -2.27
CA ARG A 190 -8.79 14.13 -2.21
C ARG A 190 -9.25 14.41 -0.78
N GLN A 191 -9.69 13.37 -0.06
CA GLN A 191 -10.16 13.50 1.31
C GLN A 191 -9.06 13.99 2.27
N ILE A 192 -7.86 13.41 2.19
CA ILE A 192 -6.71 13.82 3.02
C ILE A 192 -6.27 15.23 2.65
N SER A 193 -6.15 15.54 1.35
CA SER A 193 -5.77 16.87 0.88
C SER A 193 -6.69 17.97 1.43
N GLN A 194 -8.00 17.73 1.52
CA GLN A 194 -8.95 18.67 2.11
C GLN A 194 -8.74 18.91 3.61
N ARG A 195 -8.25 17.91 4.37
CA ARG A 195 -8.00 18.04 5.81
C ARG A 195 -6.64 18.66 6.13
N CYS A 196 -5.71 18.61 5.18
CA CYS A 196 -4.34 19.11 5.32
C CYS A 196 -4.12 20.47 4.64
N SER A 197 -5.15 21.06 4.04
CA SER A 197 -5.11 22.39 3.40
C SER A 197 -5.49 23.51 4.36
#